data_AF-A0A845DWP7-F1
#
_entry.id   AF-A0A845DWP7-F1
#
_cell.length_a   1.000
_cell.length_b   1.000
_cell.length_c   1.000
_cell.angle_alpha   90.00
_cell.angle_beta   90.00
_cell.angle_gamma   90.00
#
_symmetry.space_group_name_H-M   'P 1'
#
loop_
_entity.id
_entity.type
_entity.pdbx_description
1 polymer ?
#
loop_
_entity_poly.entity_id
_entity_poly.type
_entity_poly.pdbx_seq_one_letter_code
_entity_poly.pdbx_strand_id
1 'polypeptide(L)'
;MFSLDVHCHFFPEAFLDAARGPNTLQSKIEQRADGQEHLVCPGNFDHPLTPDFYAAEQMLADMDSAQISMAAISSAPPTLSYWAEAGAARELASRLNESITERVAEYPDRFLGLA
;
A
#
# COMPACT_ATOMS: atom_id res chain seq x y z
N MET A 1 10.73 18.09 -18.85
CA MET A 1 10.24 16.93 -19.63
C MET A 1 9.26 16.19 -18.73
N PHE A 2 8.12 15.75 -19.25
CA PHE A 2 7.16 14.97 -18.48
C PHE A 2 7.65 13.53 -18.33
N SER A 3 7.53 12.96 -17.12
CA SER A 3 7.96 11.61 -16.75
C SER A 3 6.83 10.90 -15.98
N LEU A 4 6.47 9.70 -16.44
CA LEU A 4 5.45 8.86 -15.82
C LEU A 4 6.08 7.55 -15.38
N ASP A 5 6.04 7.28 -14.08
CA ASP A 5 6.32 5.94 -13.56
C ASP A 5 5.04 5.09 -13.66
N VAL A 6 5.15 3.89 -14.21
CA VAL A 6 4.02 2.95 -14.37
C VAL A 6 4.13 1.73 -13.47
N HIS A 7 5.13 1.69 -12.58
CA HIS A 7 5.35 0.60 -11.65
C HIS A 7 5.66 1.16 -10.26
N CYS A 8 4.64 1.72 -9.63
CA CYS A 8 4.73 2.28 -8.28
C CYS A 8 3.74 1.56 -7.36
N HIS A 9 4.21 1.17 -6.17
CA HIS A 9 3.44 0.41 -5.19
C HIS A 9 3.35 1.16 -3.87
N PHE A 10 2.24 0.98 -3.17
CA PHE A 10 2.10 1.34 -1.77
C PHE A 10 1.31 0.29 -1.00
N PHE A 11 1.36 0.33 0.32
CA PHE A 11 0.53 -0.43 1.23
C PHE A 11 -0.71 0.40 1.56
N PRO A 12 -1.91 0.00 1.08
CA PRO A 12 -3.10 0.78 1.31
C PRO A 12 -3.48 0.82 2.79
N GLU A 13 -3.92 1.98 3.28
CA GLU A 13 -4.30 2.19 4.69
C GLU A 13 -5.36 1.19 5.14
N ALA A 14 -6.35 0.91 4.28
CA ALA A 14 -7.38 -0.08 4.56
C ALA A 14 -6.84 -1.49 4.88
N PHE A 15 -5.72 -1.88 4.25
CA PHE A 15 -5.04 -3.14 4.55
C PHE A 15 -4.23 -3.07 5.83
N LEU A 16 -3.50 -1.97 6.06
CA LEU A 16 -2.73 -1.78 7.29
C LEU A 16 -3.65 -1.83 8.52
N ASP A 17 -4.81 -1.18 8.46
CA ASP A 17 -5.80 -1.22 9.53
C ASP A 17 -6.38 -2.62 9.76
N ALA A 18 -6.63 -3.36 8.68
CA ALA A 18 -7.04 -4.76 8.78
C ALA A 18 -5.95 -5.63 9.44
N ALA A 19 -4.68 -5.39 9.11
CA ALA A 19 -3.54 -6.10 9.68
C ALA A 19 -3.23 -5.71 11.14
N ARG A 20 -3.64 -4.52 11.60
CA ARG A 20 -3.54 -4.13 13.02
C ARG A 20 -4.60 -4.81 13.89
N GLY A 21 -5.75 -5.14 13.32
CA GLY A 21 -6.86 -5.79 14.01
C GLY A 21 -6.90 -7.31 13.83
N PRO A 22 -7.80 -8.01 14.56
CA PRO A 22 -8.12 -9.40 14.28
C PRO A 22 -8.64 -9.56 12.84
N ASN A 23 -8.07 -10.49 12.08
CA ASN A 23 -8.42 -10.71 10.68
C ASN A 23 -8.21 -12.17 10.25
N THR A 24 -8.76 -12.53 9.10
CA THR A 24 -8.57 -13.85 8.43
C THR A 24 -7.54 -13.81 7.30
N LEU A 25 -6.93 -12.64 7.05
CA LEU A 25 -5.93 -12.43 6.01
C LEU A 25 -4.57 -13.02 6.39
N GLN A 26 -4.41 -13.55 7.61
CA GLN A 26 -3.13 -14.08 8.13
C GLN A 26 -2.00 -13.03 8.13
N SER A 27 -2.37 -11.76 8.09
CA SER A 27 -1.46 -10.61 8.06
C SER A 27 -1.49 -9.90 9.41
N LYS A 28 -0.35 -9.38 9.84
CA LYS A 28 -0.23 -8.66 11.11
C LYS A 28 0.78 -7.53 11.04
N ILE A 29 0.53 -6.48 11.79
CA ILE A 29 1.57 -5.50 12.15
C ILE A 29 2.24 -5.96 13.45
N GLU A 30 3.53 -6.23 13.40
CA GLU A 30 4.33 -6.60 14.57
C GLU A 30 5.23 -5.44 15.01
N GLN A 31 5.17 -5.07 16.28
CA GLN A 31 6.12 -4.13 16.86
C GLN A 31 7.39 -4.86 17.30
N ARG A 32 8.55 -4.44 16.77
CA ARG A 32 9.87 -4.96 17.12
C ARG A 32 10.37 -4.35 18.44
N ALA A 33 11.43 -4.93 19.00
CA ALA A 33 12.00 -4.51 20.28
C ALA A 33 12.56 -3.08 20.27
N ASP A 34 12.94 -2.57 19.10
CA ASP A 34 13.37 -1.19 18.86
C ASP A 34 12.21 -0.21 18.60
N GLY A 35 10.97 -0.70 18.62
CA GLY A 35 9.76 0.07 18.36
C GLY A 35 9.35 0.14 16.89
N GLN A 36 10.16 -0.38 15.95
CA GLN A 36 9.81 -0.41 14.53
C GLN A 36 8.65 -1.37 14.27
N GLU A 37 7.62 -0.90 13.57
CA GLU A 37 6.54 -1.77 13.10
C GLU A 37 6.98 -2.53 11.84
N HIS A 38 6.60 -3.79 11.74
CA HIS A 38 6.80 -4.64 10.56
C HIS A 38 5.46 -5.14 10.06
N LEU A 39 5.25 -5.08 8.75
CA LEU A 39 4.18 -5.83 8.11
C LEU A 39 4.65 -7.27 7.88
N VAL A 40 3.93 -8.22 8.47
CA VAL A 40 4.16 -9.65 8.29
C VAL A 40 2.98 -10.27 7.57
N CYS A 41 3.25 -10.93 6.44
CA CYS A 41 2.26 -11.63 5.62
C CYS A 41 2.73 -13.06 5.27
N PRO A 42 1.82 -13.95 4.86
CA PRO A 42 2.16 -15.25 4.26
C PRO A 42 3.17 -15.16 3.11
N GLY A 43 3.94 -16.23 2.93
CA GLY A 43 5.04 -16.28 1.97
C GLY A 43 6.38 -15.77 2.51
N ASN A 44 6.56 -15.77 3.84
CA ASN A 44 7.74 -15.24 4.54
C ASN A 44 7.98 -13.75 4.27
N PHE A 45 6.91 -12.98 4.05
CA PHE A 45 7.02 -11.54 3.93
C PHE A 45 7.09 -10.94 5.34
N ASP A 46 8.18 -10.22 5.60
CA ASP A 46 8.44 -9.52 6.85
C ASP A 46 9.25 -8.27 6.49
N HIS A 47 8.59 -7.12 6.48
CA HIS A 47 9.19 -5.87 6.01
C HIS A 47 8.93 -4.73 7.00
N PRO A 48 9.94 -3.90 7.32
CA PRO A 48 9.72 -2.71 8.13
C PRO A 48 8.69 -1.81 7.46
N LEU A 49 7.74 -1.33 8.25
CA LEU A 49 6.72 -0.37 7.84
C LEU A 49 7.29 1.05 7.96
N THR A 50 8.04 1.47 6.95
CA THR A 50 8.57 2.82 6.83
C THR A 50 7.63 3.72 6.00
N PRO A 51 7.63 5.06 6.20
CA PRO A 51 6.66 5.96 5.58
C PRO A 51 6.60 5.91 4.05
N ASP A 52 7.69 5.58 3.38
CA ASP A 52 7.77 5.39 1.92
C ASP A 52 6.81 4.32 1.39
N PHE A 53 6.39 3.37 2.23
CA PHE A 53 5.42 2.35 1.82
C PHE A 53 3.97 2.80 1.93
N TYR A 54 3.61 3.81 2.73
CA TYR A 54 2.20 4.11 3.01
C TYR A 54 1.84 5.59 3.04
N ALA A 55 2.78 6.49 3.35
CA ALA A 55 2.54 7.94 3.42
C ALA A 55 2.63 8.56 2.02
N ALA A 56 1.60 9.32 1.63
CA ALA A 56 1.55 9.97 0.33
C ALA A 56 2.65 11.03 0.19
N GLU A 57 2.89 11.78 1.26
CA GLU A 57 3.84 12.88 1.30
C GLU A 57 5.27 12.39 1.13
N GLN A 58 5.61 11.23 1.72
CA GLN A 58 6.93 10.63 1.52
C GLN A 58 7.10 10.17 0.06
N MET A 59 6.10 9.50 -0.50
CA MET A 59 6.11 9.08 -1.91
C MET A 59 6.25 10.29 -2.86
N LEU A 60 5.54 11.39 -2.60
CA LEU A 60 5.64 12.63 -3.38
C LEU A 60 7.03 13.25 -3.28
N ALA A 61 7.63 13.28 -2.08
CA ALA A 61 8.99 13.77 -1.89
C ALA A 61 10.02 12.92 -2.65
N ASP A 62 9.86 11.60 -2.64
CA ASP A 62 10.71 10.67 -3.37
C ASP A 62 10.58 10.85 -4.89
N MET A 63 9.35 11.04 -5.38
CA MET A 63 9.07 11.38 -6.78
C MET A 63 9.71 12.70 -7.19
N ASP A 64 9.59 13.75 -6.37
CA ASP A 64 10.16 15.06 -6.64
C ASP A 64 11.70 14.99 -6.73
N SER A 65 12.33 14.25 -5.80
CA SER A 65 13.78 13.98 -5.79
C SER A 65 14.24 13.22 -7.05
N ALA A 66 13.44 12.24 -7.50
CA ALA A 66 13.68 11.46 -8.71
C ALA A 66 13.26 12.17 -10.02
N GLN A 67 12.70 13.38 -9.94
CA GLN A 67 12.15 14.12 -11.07
C GLN A 67 11.04 13.35 -11.83
N ILE A 68 10.19 12.64 -11.08
CA ILE A 68 9.01 11.91 -11.58
C ILE A 68 7.79 12.83 -11.52
N SER A 69 7.17 13.10 -12.67
CA SER A 69 6.03 14.01 -12.77
C SER A 69 4.76 13.36 -12.20
N MET A 70 4.49 12.13 -12.61
CA MET A 70 3.33 11.34 -12.18
C MET A 70 3.69 9.86 -11.97
N ALA A 71 2.88 9.15 -11.18
CA ALA A 71 2.98 7.71 -11.01
C ALA A 71 1.61 7.02 -11.19
N ALA A 72 1.57 5.91 -11.92
CA ALA A 72 0.48 4.96 -11.85
C ALA A 72 0.71 4.05 -10.64
N ILE A 73 -0.10 4.24 -9.59
CA ILE A 73 0.04 3.57 -8.30
C ILE A 73 -0.87 2.34 -8.24
N SER A 74 -0.39 1.32 -7.56
CA SER A 74 -1.13 0.08 -7.30
C SER A 74 -0.86 -0.44 -5.89
N SER A 75 -1.76 -1.30 -5.42
CA SER A 75 -1.60 -2.01 -4.15
C SER A 75 -0.44 -3.01 -4.24
N ALA A 76 0.48 -2.96 -3.27
CA ALA A 76 1.65 -3.83 -3.29
C ALA A 76 1.25 -5.32 -3.16
N PRO A 77 1.96 -6.25 -3.84
CA PRO A 77 1.60 -7.67 -3.86
C PRO A 77 1.36 -8.34 -2.50
N PRO A 78 2.12 -8.07 -1.42
CA PRO A 78 1.88 -8.68 -0.10
C PRO A 78 0.53 -8.31 0.52
N THR A 79 -0.10 -7.22 0.06
CA THR A 79 -1.37 -6.71 0.58
C THR A 79 -2.60 -7.28 -0.15
N LEU A 80 -2.40 -7.94 -1.30
CA LEU A 80 -3.48 -8.52 -2.11
C LEU A 80 -4.13 -9.76 -1.50
N SER A 81 -3.43 -10.41 -0.56
CA SER A 81 -3.95 -11.54 0.24
C SER A 81 -4.59 -12.66 -0.59
N TYR A 82 -3.93 -13.12 -1.66
CA TYR A 82 -4.47 -14.12 -2.58
C TYR A 82 -4.82 -15.48 -1.95
N TRP A 83 -4.37 -15.74 -0.73
CA TRP A 83 -4.70 -16.94 0.05
C TRP A 83 -5.98 -16.77 0.91
N ALA A 84 -6.58 -15.58 0.94
CA ALA A 84 -7.78 -15.31 1.73
C ALA A 84 -9.00 -16.03 1.15
N GLU A 85 -9.96 -16.33 2.02
CA GLU A 85 -11.27 -16.86 1.61
C GLU A 85 -11.98 -15.88 0.68
N ALA A 86 -12.69 -16.39 -0.33
CA ALA A 86 -13.22 -15.59 -1.44
C ALA A 86 -14.10 -14.39 -1.00
N GLY A 87 -14.88 -14.55 0.07
CA GLY A 87 -15.69 -13.46 0.63
C GLY A 87 -14.83 -12.33 1.21
N ALA A 88 -13.82 -12.68 2.01
CA ALA A 88 -12.88 -11.73 2.59
C ALA A 88 -12.01 -11.07 1.51
N ALA A 89 -11.57 -11.83 0.50
CA ALA A 89 -10.81 -11.32 -0.63
C ALA A 89 -11.60 -10.28 -1.44
N ARG A 90 -12.90 -10.52 -1.68
CA ARG A 90 -13.77 -9.58 -2.38
C ARG A 90 -13.95 -8.28 -1.60
N GLU A 91 -14.19 -8.37 -0.30
CA GLU A 91 -14.33 -7.19 0.56
C GLU A 91 -13.03 -6.39 0.60
N LEU A 92 -11.90 -7.09 0.79
CA LEU A 92 -10.59 -6.47 0.78
C LEU A 92 -10.32 -5.75 -0.55
N ALA A 93 -10.54 -6.39 -1.68
CA ALA A 93 -10.30 -5.79 -3.00
C ALA A 93 -11.07 -4.48 -3.20
N SER A 94 -12.33 -4.39 -2.74
CA SER A 94 -13.09 -3.12 -2.78
C SER A 94 -12.39 -2.04 -1.97
N ARG A 95 -11.99 -2.36 -0.73
CA ARG A 95 -11.34 -1.41 0.17
C ARG A 95 -9.95 -0.98 -0.32
N LEU A 96 -9.18 -1.88 -0.93
CA LEU A 96 -7.90 -1.54 -1.56
C LEU A 96 -8.11 -0.52 -2.69
N ASN A 97 -9.10 -0.77 -3.55
CA ASN A 97 -9.42 0.10 -4.68
C ASN A 97 -9.97 1.46 -4.22
N GLU A 98 -10.72 1.49 -3.12
CA GLU A 98 -11.15 2.73 -2.46
C GLU A 98 -9.95 3.54 -1.97
N SER A 99 -8.99 2.93 -1.26
CA SER A 99 -7.76 3.63 -0.84
C SER A 99 -6.93 4.15 -2.01
N ILE A 100 -6.87 3.43 -3.14
CA ILE A 100 -6.23 3.93 -4.37
C ILE A 100 -6.98 5.15 -4.90
N THR A 101 -8.31 5.09 -4.93
CA THR A 101 -9.16 6.18 -5.40
C THR A 101 -9.01 7.42 -4.52
N GLU A 102 -8.98 7.25 -3.21
CA GLU A 102 -8.76 8.33 -2.23
C GLU A 102 -7.40 8.99 -2.43
N ARG A 103 -6.33 8.20 -2.59
CA ARG A 103 -4.98 8.72 -2.86
C ARG A 103 -4.92 9.51 -4.15
N VAL A 104 -5.56 9.01 -5.21
CA VAL A 104 -5.63 9.71 -6.50
C VAL A 104 -6.45 11.01 -6.37
N ALA A 105 -7.55 11.00 -5.61
CA ALA A 105 -8.37 12.18 -5.40
C ALA A 105 -7.65 13.28 -4.61
N GLU A 106 -6.76 12.90 -3.69
CA GLU A 106 -5.94 13.84 -2.92
C GLU A 106 -4.86 14.52 -3.76
N TYR A 107 -4.24 13.79 -4.71
CA TYR A 107 -3.20 14.31 -5.59
C TYR A 107 -3.43 13.93 -7.07
N PRO A 108 -4.50 14.43 -7.72
CA PRO A 108 -4.92 13.97 -9.05
C PRO A 108 -3.93 14.34 -10.16
N ASP A 109 -3.13 15.37 -9.95
CA ASP A 109 -2.07 15.78 -10.89
C ASP A 109 -0.77 14.99 -10.70
N ARG A 110 -0.71 14.10 -9.71
CA ARG A 110 0.49 13.31 -9.37
C ARG A 110 0.26 11.80 -9.50
N PHE A 111 -0.97 11.33 -9.32
CA PHE A 111 -1.28 9.90 -9.31
C PHE A 111 -2.35 9.48 -10.31
N LEU A 112 -2.18 8.29 -10.86
CA LEU A 112 -3.20 7.50 -11.57
C LEU A 112 -3.38 6.17 -10.82
N GLY A 113 -4.60 5.66 -10.70
CA GLY A 113 -4.85 4.41 -9.97
C GLY A 113 -4.94 3.19 -10.87
N LEU A 114 -4.37 2.07 -10.43
CA LEU A 114 -4.54 0.74 -11.03
C LEU A 114 -5.18 -0.21 -10.01
N ALA A 115 -6.22 -0.92 -10.44
CA ALA A 115 -7.01 -1.86 -9.64
C ALA A 115 -7.00 -3.26 -10.26
#